data_AF-A0AAU2VGR0-F1
#
_entry.id   AF-A0AAU2VGR0-F1
#
_cell.length_a   1.000
_cell.length_b   1.000
_cell.length_c   1.000
_cell.angle_alpha   90.00
_cell.angle_beta   90.00
_cell.angle_gamma   90.00
#
_symmetry.space_group_name_H-M   'P 1'
#
loop_
_entity.id
_entity.type
_entity.pdbx_description
1 polymer ?
#
loop_
_entity_poly.entity_id
_entity_poly.type
_entity_poly.pdbx_seq_one_letter_code
_entity_poly.pdbx_strand_id
1 'polypeptide(L)'
;MRRAPAPTISSTSIDRRPYGKTVRRGSRPGGGMNTMNELRIRAAGPEDLDAVLAFWKTAAEGTSISDDREGVERLVARDPEALILAETGGDLVGTVIAGFDGWRCHLYRLAVHPDHRRKGVGGALLSAAEDRFVALGGRRADAMVLVRNELAQPAWRAAGYGPEEQWRRWVKPLG
;
A
#
# COMPACT_ATOMS: atom_id res chain seq x y z
N MET A 1 -16.20 -0.69 44.12
CA MET A 1 -15.32 -0.88 42.94
C MET A 1 -15.06 0.47 42.29
N ARG A 2 -13.83 1.01 42.42
CA ARG A 2 -13.45 2.30 41.81
C ARG A 2 -12.97 2.05 40.37
N ARG A 3 -13.54 2.75 39.39
CA ARG A 3 -13.07 2.74 37.99
C ARG A 3 -11.74 3.50 37.91
N ALA A 4 -10.74 2.91 37.27
CA ALA A 4 -9.50 3.59 36.91
C ALA A 4 -9.75 4.56 35.73
N PRO A 5 -9.11 5.74 35.71
CA PRO A 5 -9.22 6.67 34.58
C PRO A 5 -8.43 6.17 33.36
N ALA A 6 -8.95 6.46 32.16
CA ALA A 6 -8.30 6.16 30.90
C ALA A 6 -7.02 7.00 30.71
N PRO A 7 -5.96 6.46 30.06
CA PRO A 7 -4.73 7.21 29.85
C PRO A 7 -4.94 8.28 28.76
N THR A 8 -4.56 9.51 29.09
CA THR A 8 -4.45 10.65 28.17
C THR A 8 -3.27 10.41 27.23
N ILE A 9 -3.53 10.23 25.93
CA ILE A 9 -2.49 10.12 24.91
C ILE A 9 -2.03 11.55 24.56
N SER A 10 -0.80 11.87 24.98
CA SER A 10 -0.13 13.13 24.65
C SER A 10 0.21 13.16 23.15
N SER A 11 -0.24 14.19 22.44
CA SER A 11 0.07 14.42 21.03
C SER A 11 1.50 14.94 20.87
N THR A 12 2.48 14.04 20.79
CA THR A 12 3.82 14.42 20.37
C THR A 12 3.85 14.51 18.84
N SER A 13 4.07 15.72 18.34
CA SER A 13 4.35 16.05 16.95
C SER A 13 5.47 15.15 16.39
N ILE A 14 5.10 14.18 15.56
CA ILE A 14 6.03 13.37 14.77
C ILE A 14 6.48 14.22 13.57
N ASP A 15 7.80 14.42 13.44
CA ASP A 15 8.45 15.06 12.30
C ASP A 15 8.12 14.28 11.01
N ARG A 16 7.25 14.88 10.17
CA ARG A 16 6.73 14.31 8.92
C ARG A 16 7.72 14.60 7.79
N ARG A 17 8.61 13.65 7.49
CA ARG A 17 9.35 13.68 6.22
C ARG A 17 8.59 12.88 5.16
N PRO A 18 8.13 13.50 4.06
CA PRO A 18 7.47 12.77 2.99
C PRO A 18 8.44 11.82 2.30
N TYR A 19 7.94 10.65 1.92
CA TYR A 19 8.68 9.63 1.17
C TYR A 19 9.06 10.15 -0.22
N GLY A 20 10.36 10.38 -0.42
CA GLY A 20 10.97 10.70 -1.72
C GLY A 20 12.30 9.97 -1.87
N LYS A 21 12.26 8.64 -1.95
CA LYS A 21 13.47 7.83 -2.18
C LYS A 21 13.52 7.39 -3.64
N THR A 22 14.38 8.01 -4.44
CA THR A 22 14.82 7.46 -5.73
C THR A 22 15.79 6.31 -5.43
N VAL A 23 15.42 5.08 -5.75
CA VAL A 23 16.31 3.91 -5.58
C VAL A 23 17.31 3.89 -6.75
N ARG A 24 18.51 4.47 -6.55
CA ARG A 24 19.60 4.39 -7.53
C ARG A 24 20.46 3.14 -7.31
N ARG A 25 20.60 2.27 -8.32
CA ARG A 25 21.67 1.26 -8.39
C ARG A 25 22.99 1.92 -8.83
N GLY A 26 24.10 1.48 -8.21
CA GLY A 26 25.44 2.05 -8.39
C GLY A 26 25.94 2.13 -9.85
N SER A 27 26.63 3.23 -10.15
CA SER A 27 27.06 3.63 -11.49
C SER A 27 28.47 3.15 -11.86
N ARG A 28 28.64 2.75 -13.13
CA ARG A 28 29.88 2.95 -13.92
C ARG A 28 29.59 4.04 -14.97
N PRO A 29 30.53 4.91 -15.35
CA PRO A 29 30.23 6.04 -16.23
C PRO A 29 30.46 5.68 -17.71
N GLY A 30 29.50 6.04 -18.57
CA GLY A 30 29.67 6.04 -20.03
C GLY A 30 28.37 6.12 -20.83
N GLY A 31 28.04 7.32 -21.32
CA GLY A 31 27.35 7.55 -22.61
C GLY A 31 25.82 7.38 -22.69
N GLY A 32 25.12 8.46 -23.08
CA GLY A 32 23.82 8.41 -23.77
C GLY A 32 22.61 8.86 -22.95
N MET A 33 21.90 9.88 -23.45
CA MET A 33 20.55 10.27 -23.01
C MET A 33 19.61 9.08 -23.04
N ASN A 34 19.31 8.52 -21.87
CA ASN A 34 18.19 7.61 -21.64
C ASN A 34 17.54 8.07 -20.34
N THR A 35 16.48 8.89 -20.43
CA THR A 35 15.56 9.08 -19.30
C THR A 35 14.77 7.78 -19.16
N MET A 36 15.45 6.76 -18.64
CA MET A 36 15.02 5.38 -18.59
C MET A 36 13.98 5.27 -17.48
N ASN A 37 12.69 5.31 -17.83
CA ASN A 37 11.52 4.87 -17.06
C ASN A 37 11.82 4.43 -15.60
N GLU A 38 12.16 5.37 -14.73
CA GLU A 38 12.48 5.07 -13.33
C GLU A 38 11.17 4.78 -12.58
N LEU A 39 11.19 3.72 -11.76
CA LEU A 39 10.08 3.42 -10.87
C LEU A 39 10.03 4.46 -9.75
N ARG A 40 8.92 5.18 -9.66
CA ARG A 40 8.66 6.16 -8.60
C ARG A 40 7.59 5.64 -7.66
N ILE A 41 7.85 5.72 -6.35
CA ILE A 41 6.87 5.43 -5.30
C ILE A 41 6.42 6.74 -4.65
N ARG A 42 5.11 6.96 -4.54
CA ARG A 42 4.54 8.15 -3.87
C ARG A 42 3.18 7.85 -3.25
N ALA A 43 2.73 8.71 -2.34
CA ALA A 43 1.33 8.69 -1.89
C ALA A 43 0.39 9.27 -2.97
N ALA A 44 -0.85 8.79 -2.98
CA ALA A 44 -1.92 9.32 -3.82
C ALA A 44 -2.46 10.65 -3.26
N GLY A 45 -2.78 11.58 -4.16
CA GLY A 45 -3.55 12.78 -3.90
C GLY A 45 -4.99 12.66 -4.40
N PRO A 46 -5.88 13.62 -4.09
CA PRO A 46 -7.27 13.64 -4.55
C PRO A 46 -7.44 13.55 -6.08
N GLU A 47 -6.47 14.04 -6.83
CA GLU A 47 -6.41 14.02 -8.29
C GLU A 47 -6.20 12.61 -8.86
N ASP A 48 -5.65 11.67 -8.08
CA ASP A 48 -5.33 10.31 -8.54
C ASP A 48 -6.53 9.37 -8.49
N LEU A 49 -7.62 9.77 -7.81
CA LEU A 49 -8.63 8.82 -7.34
C LEU A 49 -9.37 8.12 -8.49
N ASP A 50 -9.72 8.86 -9.54
CA ASP A 50 -10.35 8.27 -10.72
C ASP A 50 -9.41 7.32 -11.45
N ALA A 51 -8.12 7.67 -11.55
CA ALA A 51 -7.12 6.85 -12.19
C ALA A 51 -6.88 5.55 -11.41
N VAL A 52 -6.85 5.62 -10.07
CA VAL A 52 -6.72 4.45 -9.19
C VAL A 52 -7.94 3.52 -9.31
N LEU A 53 -9.15 4.07 -9.32
CA LEU A 53 -10.37 3.28 -9.48
C LEU A 53 -10.45 2.61 -10.85
N ALA A 54 -10.05 3.32 -11.91
CA ALA A 54 -9.94 2.76 -13.25
C ALA A 54 -8.87 1.66 -13.31
N PHE A 55 -7.71 1.88 -12.67
CA PHE A 55 -6.62 0.92 -12.58
C PHE A 55 -7.02 -0.37 -11.86
N TRP A 56 -7.78 -0.28 -10.75
CA TRP A 56 -8.22 -1.49 -10.05
C TRP A 56 -9.16 -2.36 -10.88
N LYS A 57 -9.97 -1.77 -11.77
CA LYS A 57 -10.83 -2.55 -12.68
C LYS A 57 -10.04 -3.42 -13.65
N THR A 58 -8.79 -3.05 -13.97
CA THR A 58 -7.95 -3.77 -14.94
C THR A 58 -6.89 -4.64 -14.27
N ALA A 59 -6.28 -4.16 -13.17
CA ALA A 59 -5.09 -4.75 -12.58
C ALA A 59 -5.34 -5.54 -11.29
N ALA A 60 -6.46 -5.28 -10.58
CA ALA A 60 -6.78 -5.95 -9.32
C ALA A 60 -7.77 -7.10 -9.53
N GLU A 61 -7.52 -8.24 -8.87
CA GLU A 61 -8.50 -9.32 -8.79
C GLU A 61 -9.45 -9.07 -7.60
N GLY A 62 -10.75 -9.18 -7.88
CA GLY A 62 -11.83 -9.00 -6.89
C GLY A 62 -12.27 -7.55 -6.71
N THR A 63 -13.56 -7.37 -6.44
CA THR A 63 -14.19 -6.08 -6.14
C THR A 63 -14.52 -5.98 -4.66
N SER A 64 -14.41 -4.77 -4.09
CA SER A 64 -14.88 -4.45 -2.74
C SER A 64 -15.98 -3.41 -2.84
N ILE A 65 -16.94 -3.47 -1.91
CA ILE A 65 -17.96 -2.45 -1.75
C ILE A 65 -17.37 -1.05 -1.49
N SER A 66 -16.12 -1.01 -1.02
CA SER A 66 -15.38 0.23 -0.73
C SER A 66 -14.54 0.74 -1.89
N ASP A 67 -14.60 0.11 -3.07
CA ASP A 67 -13.89 0.58 -4.28
C ASP A 67 -14.75 1.59 -5.05
N ASP A 68 -15.29 2.57 -4.33
CA ASP A 68 -15.99 3.70 -4.91
C ASP A 68 -15.22 4.99 -4.60
N ARG A 69 -15.62 6.07 -5.28
CA ARG A 69 -14.93 7.35 -5.12
C ARG A 69 -15.01 7.87 -3.70
N GLU A 70 -16.17 7.74 -3.07
CA GLU A 70 -16.37 8.20 -1.69
C GLU A 70 -15.52 7.41 -0.68
N GLY A 71 -15.37 6.10 -0.87
CA GLY A 71 -14.53 5.23 -0.05
C GLY A 71 -13.06 5.60 -0.12
N VAL A 72 -12.53 5.76 -1.34
CA VAL A 72 -11.12 6.13 -1.54
C VAL A 72 -10.87 7.58 -1.10
N GLU A 73 -11.81 8.49 -1.32
CA GLU A 73 -11.71 9.88 -0.84
C GLU A 73 -11.66 9.95 0.68
N ARG A 74 -12.53 9.20 1.39
CA ARG A 74 -12.46 9.09 2.86
C ARG A 74 -11.13 8.51 3.33
N LEU A 75 -10.59 7.51 2.64
CA LEU A 75 -9.28 6.92 2.96
C LEU A 75 -8.18 7.99 2.87
N VAL A 76 -8.08 8.68 1.73
CA VAL A 76 -7.03 9.68 1.49
C VAL A 76 -7.18 10.90 2.39
N ALA A 77 -8.42 11.32 2.69
CA ALA A 77 -8.66 12.42 3.63
C ALA A 77 -8.30 12.04 5.08
N ARG A 78 -8.59 10.81 5.49
CA ARG A 78 -8.27 10.27 6.83
C ARG A 78 -6.77 10.07 7.01
N ASP A 79 -6.13 9.49 6.01
CA ASP A 79 -4.72 9.13 6.02
C ASP A 79 -4.09 9.36 4.63
N PRO A 80 -3.55 10.57 4.37
CA PRO A 80 -3.01 10.97 3.07
C PRO A 80 -1.85 10.12 2.56
N GLU A 81 -1.20 9.34 3.42
CA GLU A 81 -0.07 8.50 3.05
C GLU A 81 -0.43 7.01 2.95
N ALA A 82 -1.70 6.63 3.20
CA ALA A 82 -2.13 5.24 3.20
C ALA A 82 -2.21 4.63 1.80
N LEU A 83 -2.59 5.39 0.78
CA LEU A 83 -2.68 4.88 -0.59
C LEU A 83 -1.37 5.17 -1.32
N ILE A 84 -0.58 4.13 -1.54
CA ILE A 84 0.74 4.21 -2.16
C ILE A 84 0.64 3.80 -3.62
N LEU A 85 1.17 4.64 -4.50
CA LEU A 85 1.22 4.47 -5.94
C LEU A 85 2.65 4.15 -6.40
N ALA A 86 2.74 3.31 -7.42
CA ALA A 86 3.94 3.07 -8.20
C ALA A 86 3.73 3.62 -9.61
N GLU A 87 4.63 4.49 -10.04
CA GLU A 87 4.61 5.11 -11.37
C GLU A 87 5.86 4.74 -12.16
N THR A 88 5.74 4.66 -13.48
CA THR A 88 6.89 4.52 -14.38
C THR A 88 6.62 5.34 -15.62
N GLY A 89 7.49 6.30 -15.93
CA GLY A 89 7.27 7.20 -17.08
C GLY A 89 6.07 8.14 -16.94
N GLY A 90 5.55 8.32 -15.71
CA GLY A 90 4.33 9.08 -15.44
C GLY A 90 3.05 8.23 -15.42
N ASP A 91 3.13 6.97 -15.85
CA ASP A 91 1.98 6.06 -15.85
C ASP A 91 1.85 5.32 -14.52
N LEU A 92 0.61 5.19 -14.03
CA LEU A 92 0.29 4.37 -12.85
C LEU A 92 0.45 2.87 -13.18
N VAL A 93 1.42 2.22 -12.55
CA VAL A 93 1.75 0.81 -12.80
C VAL A 93 1.48 -0.11 -11.61
N GLY A 94 1.16 0.45 -10.44
CA GLY A 94 0.81 -0.35 -9.27
C GLY A 94 0.28 0.48 -8.10
N THR A 95 -0.43 -0.20 -7.20
CA THR A 95 -1.00 0.40 -5.98
C THR A 95 -0.86 -0.54 -4.79
N VAL A 96 -0.82 0.01 -3.58
CA VAL A 96 -1.15 -0.71 -2.34
C VAL A 96 -1.79 0.26 -1.35
N ILE A 97 -2.80 -0.19 -0.61
CA ILE A 97 -3.31 0.50 0.56
C ILE A 97 -2.58 -0.06 1.78
N ALA A 98 -1.89 0.80 2.52
CA ALA A 98 -1.16 0.55 3.75
C ALA A 98 -1.81 1.32 4.91
N GLY A 99 -2.93 0.80 5.40
CA GLY A 99 -3.71 1.42 6.46
C GLY A 99 -3.17 1.10 7.87
N PHE A 100 -3.26 2.05 8.78
CA PHE A 100 -2.93 1.84 10.19
C PHE A 100 -4.01 2.44 11.08
N ASP A 101 -4.59 1.63 11.97
CA ASP A 101 -5.69 2.04 12.85
C ASP A 101 -5.24 2.40 14.28
N GLY A 102 -3.91 2.46 14.52
CA GLY A 102 -3.32 2.66 15.85
C GLY A 102 -3.02 1.36 16.59
N TRP A 103 -3.48 0.21 16.07
CA TRP A 103 -3.29 -1.11 16.68
C TRP A 103 -2.68 -2.11 15.71
N ARG A 104 -3.20 -2.21 14.49
CA ARG A 104 -2.77 -3.13 13.44
C ARG A 104 -2.52 -2.39 12.12
N CYS A 105 -1.56 -2.95 11.38
CA CYS A 105 -1.25 -2.54 10.03
C CYS A 105 -2.02 -3.43 9.07
N HIS A 106 -2.68 -2.84 8.08
CA HIS A 106 -3.53 -3.57 7.15
C HIS A 106 -3.11 -3.29 5.72
N LEU A 107 -2.94 -4.35 4.94
CA LEU A 107 -2.64 -4.26 3.52
C LEU A 107 -3.85 -4.67 2.68
N TYR A 108 -4.26 -3.76 1.81
CA TYR A 108 -5.32 -3.98 0.82
C TYR A 108 -4.87 -3.52 -0.55
N ARG A 109 -5.59 -3.97 -1.59
CA ARG A 109 -5.45 -3.44 -2.96
C ARG A 109 -4.01 -3.42 -3.50
N LEU A 110 -3.20 -4.43 -3.12
CA LEU A 110 -1.93 -4.68 -3.81
C LEU A 110 -2.23 -5.12 -5.24
N ALA A 111 -1.96 -4.25 -6.20
CA ALA A 111 -2.20 -4.51 -7.61
C ALA A 111 -1.02 -3.99 -8.44
N VAL A 112 -0.67 -4.72 -9.49
CA VAL A 112 0.41 -4.38 -10.43
C VAL A 112 -0.12 -4.59 -11.84
N HIS A 113 0.07 -3.59 -12.70
CA HIS A 113 -0.32 -3.64 -14.10
C HIS A 113 0.24 -4.93 -14.75
N PRO A 114 -0.55 -5.70 -15.52
CA PRO A 114 -0.10 -6.95 -16.12
C PRO A 114 1.27 -6.85 -16.81
N ASP A 115 1.48 -5.81 -17.62
CA ASP A 115 2.73 -5.58 -18.36
C ASP A 115 3.92 -5.15 -17.48
N HIS A 116 3.67 -4.83 -16.22
CA HIS A 116 4.68 -4.43 -15.23
C HIS A 116 4.90 -5.49 -14.14
N ARG A 117 4.24 -6.65 -14.23
CA ARG A 117 4.45 -7.78 -13.32
C ARG A 117 5.85 -8.35 -13.51
N ARG A 118 6.39 -8.96 -12.43
CA ARG A 118 7.73 -9.56 -12.38
C ARG A 118 8.89 -8.58 -12.64
N LYS A 119 8.63 -7.27 -12.66
CA LYS A 119 9.64 -6.19 -12.76
C LYS A 119 9.96 -5.52 -11.43
N GLY A 120 9.61 -6.15 -10.30
CA GLY A 120 9.90 -5.64 -8.95
C GLY A 120 8.90 -4.64 -8.36
N VAL A 121 7.88 -4.21 -9.12
CA VAL A 121 6.88 -3.20 -8.68
C VAL A 121 6.17 -3.62 -7.38
N GLY A 122 5.65 -4.84 -7.31
CA GLY A 122 4.94 -5.33 -6.11
C GLY A 122 5.83 -5.37 -4.86
N GLY A 123 7.11 -5.74 -5.02
CA GLY A 123 8.06 -5.74 -3.91
C GLY A 123 8.40 -4.32 -3.45
N ALA A 124 8.53 -3.37 -4.37
CA ALA A 124 8.75 -1.97 -4.03
C ALA A 124 7.56 -1.35 -3.27
N LEU A 125 6.32 -1.68 -3.68
CA LEU A 125 5.11 -1.27 -2.99
C LEU A 125 5.03 -1.84 -1.56
N LEU A 126 5.31 -3.14 -1.39
CA LEU A 126 5.31 -3.79 -0.08
C LEU A 126 6.40 -3.23 0.84
N SER A 127 7.61 -3.02 0.32
CA SER A 127 8.70 -2.39 1.08
C SER A 127 8.35 -0.97 1.53
N ALA A 128 7.70 -0.16 0.68
CA ALA A 128 7.25 1.17 1.06
C ALA A 128 6.15 1.13 2.12
N ALA A 129 5.23 0.17 2.04
CA ALA A 129 4.21 -0.03 3.05
C ALA A 129 4.79 -0.47 4.40
N GLU A 130 5.79 -1.36 4.40
CA GLU A 130 6.49 -1.81 5.60
C GLU A 130 7.30 -0.70 6.26
N ASP A 131 8.06 0.08 5.47
CA ASP A 131 8.76 1.28 5.94
C ASP A 131 7.78 2.24 6.64
N ARG A 132 6.59 2.44 6.06
CA ARG A 132 5.50 3.23 6.64
C ARG A 132 5.01 2.64 7.96
N PHE A 133 4.73 1.34 8.00
CA PHE A 133 4.23 0.69 9.21
C PHE A 133 5.23 0.78 10.36
N VAL A 134 6.52 0.57 10.09
CA VAL A 134 7.59 0.73 11.09
C VAL A 134 7.61 2.17 11.63
N ALA A 135 7.53 3.17 10.75
CA ALA A 135 7.51 4.58 11.16
C ALA A 135 6.31 4.94 12.05
N LEU A 136 5.18 4.26 11.86
CA LEU A 136 3.96 4.43 12.66
C LEU A 136 3.95 3.61 13.97
N GLY A 137 5.01 2.84 14.26
CA GLY A 137 5.07 1.95 15.43
C GLY A 137 4.28 0.64 15.24
N GLY A 138 3.97 0.28 14.00
CA GLY A 138 3.37 -0.98 13.63
C GLY A 138 4.22 -2.18 14.04
N ARG A 139 3.56 -3.25 14.50
CA ARG A 139 4.22 -4.49 14.97
C ARG A 139 3.87 -5.73 14.16
N ARG A 140 2.77 -5.68 13.41
CA ARG A 140 2.27 -6.77 12.57
C ARG A 140 1.40 -6.19 11.46
N ALA A 141 1.67 -6.62 10.23
CA ALA A 141 0.85 -6.32 9.06
C ALA A 141 -0.01 -7.52 8.69
N ASP A 142 -1.30 -7.30 8.55
CA ASP A 142 -2.26 -8.30 8.10
C ASP A 142 -2.71 -7.96 6.67
N ALA A 143 -2.53 -8.91 5.75
CA ALA A 143 -2.94 -8.77 4.36
C ALA A 143 -4.16 -9.64 4.08
N MET A 144 -5.12 -9.11 3.33
CA MET A 144 -6.26 -9.90 2.88
C MET A 144 -6.05 -10.35 1.43
N VAL A 145 -5.63 -11.61 1.27
CA VAL A 145 -5.30 -12.19 -0.04
C VAL A 145 -6.40 -13.16 -0.46
N LEU A 146 -6.90 -13.03 -1.69
CA LEU A 146 -7.88 -13.99 -2.24
C LEU A 146 -7.26 -15.38 -2.33
N VAL A 147 -7.98 -16.39 -1.82
CA VAL A 147 -7.53 -17.80 -1.82
C VAL A 147 -7.17 -18.28 -3.23
N ARG A 148 -7.96 -17.86 -4.24
CA ARG A 148 -7.78 -18.26 -5.65
C ARG A 148 -6.80 -17.38 -6.44
N ASN A 149 -6.20 -16.36 -5.82
CA ASN A 149 -5.27 -15.47 -6.50
C ASN A 149 -3.85 -16.05 -6.46
N GLU A 150 -3.63 -17.06 -7.30
CA GLU A 150 -2.34 -17.74 -7.45
C GLU A 150 -1.23 -16.81 -7.95
N LEU A 151 -1.60 -15.72 -8.65
CA LEU A 151 -0.65 -14.74 -9.19
C LEU A 151 -0.06 -13.82 -8.12
N ALA A 152 -0.80 -13.52 -7.06
CA ALA A 152 -0.36 -12.63 -5.98
C ALA A 152 0.42 -13.36 -4.87
N GLN A 153 0.11 -14.63 -4.59
CA GLN A 153 0.72 -15.38 -3.49
C GLN A 153 2.26 -15.41 -3.51
N PRO A 154 2.93 -15.56 -4.67
CA PRO A 154 4.40 -15.51 -4.71
C PRO A 154 4.98 -14.17 -4.25
N ALA A 155 4.32 -13.05 -4.55
CA ALA A 155 4.77 -11.73 -4.11
C ALA A 155 4.68 -11.58 -2.59
N TRP A 156 3.57 -12.03 -1.99
CA TRP A 156 3.38 -12.06 -0.54
C TRP A 156 4.42 -12.92 0.15
N ARG A 157 4.65 -14.15 -0.33
CA ARG A 157 5.65 -15.06 0.24
C ARG A 157 7.07 -14.50 0.11
N ALA A 158 7.41 -13.89 -1.02
CA ALA A 158 8.72 -13.28 -1.23
C ALA A 158 8.97 -12.09 -0.28
N ALA A 159 7.92 -11.39 0.14
CA ALA A 159 7.98 -10.34 1.15
C ALA A 159 7.87 -10.86 2.60
N GLY A 160 7.86 -12.18 2.82
CA GLY A 160 7.82 -12.78 4.15
C GLY A 160 6.42 -12.97 4.75
N TYR A 161 5.35 -12.68 4.00
CA TYR A 161 3.98 -12.96 4.44
C TYR A 161 3.63 -14.42 4.23
N GLY A 162 2.93 -15.01 5.19
CA GLY A 162 2.40 -16.36 5.12
C GLY A 162 0.91 -16.41 5.47
N PRO A 163 0.18 -17.47 5.06
CA PRO A 163 -1.17 -17.68 5.53
C PRO A 163 -1.19 -17.88 7.05
N GLU A 164 -2.14 -17.24 7.72
CA GLU A 164 -2.45 -17.46 9.13
C GLU A 164 -3.59 -18.47 9.24
N GLU A 165 -3.29 -19.71 9.65
CA GLU A 165 -4.26 -20.81 9.64
C GLU A 165 -5.15 -20.86 10.89
N GLN A 166 -4.71 -20.24 11.99
CA GLN A 166 -5.46 -20.30 13.26
C GLN A 166 -6.67 -19.36 13.27
N TRP A 167 -6.73 -18.38 12.36
CA TRP A 167 -7.72 -17.30 12.35
C TRP A 167 -8.35 -17.21 10.96
N ARG A 168 -9.67 -17.03 10.90
CA ARG A 168 -10.39 -16.82 9.63
C ARG A 168 -11.00 -15.43 9.59
N ARG A 169 -11.21 -14.89 8.39
CA ARG A 169 -11.97 -13.65 8.20
C ARG A 169 -13.47 -13.93 8.38
N TRP A 170 -14.10 -13.22 9.31
CA TRP A 170 -15.55 -13.17 9.45
C TRP A 170 -16.02 -11.80 8.95
N VAL A 171 -17.07 -11.77 8.13
CA VAL A 171 -17.59 -10.52 7.54
C VAL A 171 -19.10 -10.42 7.76
N LYS A 172 -19.56 -9.21 8.04
CA LYS A 172 -20.98 -8.85 8.08
C LYS A 172 -21.12 -7.47 7.42
N PRO A 173 -21.98 -7.30 6.40
CA PRO A 173 -22.30 -5.98 5.89
C PRO A 173 -22.85 -5.08 7.00
N LEU A 174 -22.47 -3.80 6.98
CA LEU A 174 -23.05 -2.79 7.87
C LEU A 174 -24.04 -1.95 7.05
N GLY A 175 -25.25 -1.80 7.58
CA GLY A 175 -26.41 -1.15 6.96
C GLY A 175 -27.62 -1.32 7.85
#